data_AF-A0A396JPE2-F1
#
_entry.id   AF-A0A396JPE2-F1
#
_cell.length_a   1.000
_cell.length_b   1.000
_cell.length_c   1.000
_cell.angle_alpha   90.00
_cell.angle_beta   90.00
_cell.angle_gamma   90.00
#
_symmetry.space_group_name_H-M   'P 1'
#
loop_
_entity.id
_entity.type
_entity.pdbx_description
1 polymer ?
#
loop_
_entity_poly.entity_id
_entity_poly.type
_entity_poly.pdbx_seq_one_letter_code
_entity_poly.pdbx_strand_id
1 'polypeptide(L)'
;MLQEVKWGIIGCYIIPNGWKVLTWSRAIHHEPTYYSNPDEFNPSRWDDHKAKVGTFIPFGAGSMHCPASDLAKPEIFVFLHYFLLNYR
;
A
#
# COMPACT_ATOMS: atom_id res chain seq x y z
N MET A 1 -0.66 11.18 6.95
CA MET A 1 -1.43 11.12 5.69
C MET A 1 -2.88 11.60 5.94
N LEU A 2 -3.03 12.72 6.65
CA LEU A 2 -4.34 13.37 6.83
C LEU A 2 -4.44 14.42 5.74
N GLN A 3 -5.46 14.32 4.89
CA GLN A 3 -5.70 15.29 3.83
C GLN A 3 -6.94 16.09 4.17
N GLU A 4 -6.88 17.41 3.99
CA GLU A 4 -8.06 18.24 4.02
C GLU A 4 -8.84 18.05 2.73
N VAL A 5 -10.12 17.74 2.87
CA VAL A 5 -11.00 17.40 1.77
C VAL A 5 -11.81 18.64 1.40
N LYS A 6 -11.77 19.03 0.12
CA LYS A 6 -12.78 19.92 -0.45
C LYS A 6 -14.12 19.18 -0.43
N TRP A 7 -15.24 19.90 -0.30
CA TRP A 7 -16.56 19.26 -0.20
C TRP A 7 -16.75 18.16 -1.26
N GLY A 8 -17.30 17.01 -0.86
CA GLY A 8 -17.47 15.87 -1.76
C GLY A 8 -18.33 14.75 -1.18
N ILE A 9 -18.63 13.76 -2.03
CA ILE A 9 -19.42 12.56 -1.69
C ILE A 9 -18.53 11.33 -1.94
N ILE A 10 -18.42 10.44 -0.96
CA ILE A 10 -17.76 9.14 -1.10
C ILE A 10 -18.77 8.05 -0.72
N GLY A 11 -19.19 7.25 -1.71
CA GLY A 11 -20.27 6.28 -1.52
C GLY A 11 -21.55 6.98 -1.08
N CYS A 12 -22.06 6.64 0.10
CA CYS A 12 -23.25 7.24 0.70
C CYS A 12 -22.94 8.35 1.73
N TYR A 13 -21.68 8.78 1.86
CA TYR A 13 -21.26 9.76 2.86
C TYR A 13 -20.99 11.13 2.23
N ILE A 14 -21.49 12.17 2.88
CA ILE A 14 -21.16 13.57 2.57
C ILE A 14 -20.01 13.99 3.47
N ILE A 15 -18.91 14.46 2.86
CA ILE A 15 -17.73 14.96 3.59
C ILE A 15 -17.76 16.49 3.52
N PRO A 16 -18.04 17.18 4.64
CA PRO A 16 -18.02 18.63 4.68
C PRO A 16 -16.63 19.19 4.41
N ASN A 17 -16.58 20.41 3.87
CA ASN A 17 -15.33 21.12 3.64
C ASN A 17 -14.57 21.35 4.97
N GLY A 18 -13.24 21.25 4.93
CA GLY A 18 -12.37 21.43 6.09
C GLY A 18 -12.21 20.19 6.97
N TRP A 19 -12.92 19.10 6.66
CA TRP A 19 -12.68 17.82 7.33
C TRP A 19 -11.35 17.22 6.89
N LYS A 20 -10.69 16.55 7.85
CA LYS A 20 -9.46 15.79 7.62
C LYS A 20 -9.81 14.32 7.50
N VAL A 21 -9.36 13.69 6.43
CA VAL A 21 -9.55 12.26 6.19
C VAL A 21 -8.20 11.56 6.28
N LEU A 22 -8.19 10.42 6.98
CA LEU A 22 -7.06 9.50 7.00
C LEU A 22 -7.37 8.33 6.07
N THR A 23 -6.50 8.07 5.10
CA THR A 23 -6.56 6.85 4.32
C THR A 23 -5.90 5.72 5.10
N TRP A 24 -6.64 4.62 5.30
CA TRP A 24 -6.14 3.45 6.00
C TRP A 24 -5.68 2.39 5.00
N SER A 25 -4.45 2.55 4.50
CA SER A 25 -3.87 1.63 3.49
C SER A 25 -3.76 0.19 3.98
N ARG A 26 -3.60 -0.03 5.29
CA ARG A 26 -3.54 -1.38 5.86
C ARG A 26 -4.81 -2.18 5.60
N ALA A 27 -6.01 -1.57 5.66
CA ALA A 27 -7.24 -2.33 5.39
C ALA A 27 -7.25 -2.90 3.97
N ILE A 28 -6.87 -2.10 2.97
CA ILE A 28 -6.88 -2.57 1.59
C ILE A 28 -5.82 -3.64 1.32
N HIS A 29 -4.66 -3.59 2.00
CA HIS A 29 -3.62 -4.62 1.89
C HIS A 29 -4.00 -5.93 2.57
N HIS A 30 -4.95 -5.89 3.52
CA HIS A 30 -5.46 -7.06 4.24
C HIS A 30 -6.86 -7.50 3.79
N GLU A 31 -7.35 -6.98 2.67
CA GLU A 31 -8.70 -7.22 2.19
C GLU A 31 -8.79 -8.58 1.46
N PRO A 32 -9.57 -9.56 1.96
CA PRO A 32 -9.65 -10.90 1.37
C PRO A 32 -10.20 -10.92 -0.06
N THR A 33 -10.97 -9.91 -0.46
CA THR A 33 -11.47 -9.79 -1.84
C THR A 33 -10.37 -9.47 -2.86
N TYR A 34 -9.22 -8.96 -2.41
CA TYR A 34 -8.05 -8.70 -3.25
C TYR A 34 -6.91 -9.71 -3.03
N TYR A 35 -6.77 -10.24 -1.81
CA TYR A 35 -5.63 -11.04 -1.39
C TYR A 35 -6.09 -12.31 -0.65
N SER A 36 -5.79 -13.49 -1.18
CA SER A 36 -6.10 -14.79 -0.53
C SER A 36 -5.27 -15.01 0.75
N ASN A 37 -5.87 -15.30 1.89
CA ASN A 37 -5.17 -15.39 3.19
C ASN A 37 -4.28 -14.14 3.44
N PRO A 38 -4.86 -12.93 3.55
CA PRO A 38 -4.09 -11.69 3.58
C PRO A 38 -3.15 -11.54 4.78
N ASP A 39 -3.45 -12.22 5.89
CA ASP A 39 -2.66 -12.17 7.12
C ASP A 39 -1.46 -13.13 7.12
N GLU A 40 -1.35 -13.99 6.09
CA GLU A 40 -0.22 -14.90 5.91
C GLU A 40 0.89 -14.24 5.09
N PHE A 41 2.12 -14.31 5.61
CA PHE A 41 3.31 -13.97 4.84
C PHE A 41 3.57 -15.04 3.78
N ASN A 42 3.04 -14.82 2.58
CA ASN A 42 3.18 -15.71 1.43
C ASN A 42 3.78 -14.94 0.24
N PRO A 43 5.12 -15.00 0.05
CA PRO A 43 5.79 -14.38 -1.10
C PRO A 43 5.31 -14.92 -2.47
N SER A 44 5.05 -16.22 -2.57
CA SER A 44 4.63 -16.88 -3.82
C SER A 44 3.27 -16.41 -4.34
N ARG A 45 2.48 -15.69 -3.51
CA ARG A 45 1.28 -14.98 -3.97
C ARG A 45 1.56 -14.14 -5.21
N TRP A 46 2.73 -13.52 -5.29
CA TRP A 46 3.09 -12.58 -6.36
C TRP A 46 3.57 -13.24 -7.65
N ASP A 47 3.74 -14.57 -7.68
CA ASP A 47 4.22 -15.29 -8.87
C ASP A 47 3.21 -15.18 -10.03
N ASP A 48 1.91 -15.33 -9.72
CA ASP A 48 0.81 -15.25 -10.71
C ASP A 48 -0.18 -14.11 -10.43
N HIS A 49 -0.07 -13.42 -9.29
CA HIS A 49 -0.98 -12.34 -8.92
C HIS A 49 -0.47 -10.97 -9.37
N LYS A 50 -1.22 -10.33 -10.28
CA LYS A 50 -1.07 -8.89 -10.56
C LYS A 50 -2.07 -8.12 -9.73
N ALA A 51 -1.57 -7.30 -8.79
CA ALA A 51 -2.43 -6.45 -7.99
C ALA A 51 -3.28 -5.52 -8.87
N LYS A 52 -4.56 -5.41 -8.52
CA LYS A 52 -5.45 -4.45 -9.15
C LYS A 52 -5.00 -3.02 -8.82
N VAL A 53 -5.18 -2.11 -9.78
CA VAL A 53 -4.83 -0.69 -9.60
C VAL A 53 -5.51 -0.16 -8.34
N GLY A 54 -4.72 0.47 -7.46
CA GLY A 54 -5.19 1.06 -6.21
C GLY A 54 -5.32 0.09 -5.03
N THR A 55 -5.16 -1.23 -5.22
CA THR A 55 -5.27 -2.19 -4.10
C THR A 55 -3.93 -2.48 -3.43
N PHE A 56 -2.82 -2.36 -4.16
CA PHE A 56 -1.46 -2.44 -3.61
C PHE A 56 -0.78 -1.07 -3.65
N ILE A 57 -0.71 -0.42 -2.50
CA ILE A 57 -0.19 0.96 -2.35
C ILE A 57 0.76 1.09 -1.14
N PRO A 58 1.81 0.25 -1.03
CA PRO A 58 2.74 0.27 0.12
C PRO A 58 3.48 1.60 0.28
N PHE A 59 3.60 2.36 -0.82
CA PHE A 59 4.26 3.66 -0.88
C PHE A 59 3.29 4.80 -1.20
N GLY A 60 1.99 4.61 -0.95
CA GLY A 60 0.95 5.57 -1.36
C GLY A 60 0.70 5.56 -2.88
N ALA A 61 -0.12 6.50 -3.35
CA ALA A 61 -0.53 6.59 -4.76
C ALA A 61 -0.82 8.05 -5.18
N GLY A 62 -0.97 8.25 -6.49
CA GLY A 62 -1.28 9.56 -7.07
C GLY A 62 -0.14 10.56 -6.93
N SER A 63 -0.47 11.85 -6.81
CA SER A 63 0.51 12.93 -6.65
C SER A 63 1.29 12.87 -5.33
N MET A 64 0.78 12.14 -4.34
CA MET A 64 1.40 11.93 -3.03
C MET A 64 2.10 10.56 -2.95
N HIS A 65 2.41 9.94 -4.09
CA HIS A 65 3.23 8.73 -4.12
C HIS A 65 4.62 9.03 -3.53
N CYS A 66 5.14 8.11 -2.71
CA CYS A 66 6.44 8.30 -2.07
C CYS A 66 7.52 8.46 -3.15
N PRO A 67 8.30 9.56 -3.15
CA PRO A 67 9.36 9.76 -4.13
C PRO A 67 10.51 8.75 -3.99
N ALA A 68 10.68 8.16 -2.81
CA ALA A 68 11.70 7.16 -2.54
C ALA A 68 11.25 5.72 -2.85
N SER A 69 10.07 5.49 -3.44
CA SER A 69 9.57 4.13 -3.69
C SER A 69 10.47 3.33 -4.63
N ASP A 70 11.07 3.98 -5.62
CA ASP A 70 11.96 3.34 -6.60
C ASP A 70 13.39 3.16 -6.08
N LEU A 71 13.75 3.85 -4.98
CA LEU A 71 14.98 3.60 -4.23
C LEU A 71 14.78 2.50 -3.17
N ALA A 72 13.68 2.52 -2.45
CA ALA A 72 13.41 1.58 -1.36
C ALA A 72 13.34 0.13 -1.83
N LYS A 73 12.75 -0.13 -3.02
CA LYS A 73 12.64 -1.49 -3.58
C LYS A 73 14.02 -2.15 -3.78
N PRO A 74 14.97 -1.57 -4.53
CA PRO A 74 16.30 -2.17 -4.67
C PRO A 74 17.06 -2.21 -3.34
N GLU A 75 16.92 -1.22 -2.45
CA GLU A 75 17.54 -1.27 -1.12
C GLU A 75 17.08 -2.49 -0.31
N ILE A 76 15.76 -2.76 -0.27
CA ILE A 76 15.19 -3.95 0.39
C ILE A 76 15.72 -5.23 -0.26
N PHE A 77 15.81 -5.27 -1.59
CA PHE A 77 16.32 -6.44 -2.32
C PHE A 77 17.80 -6.72 -2.00
N VAL A 78 18.63 -5.68 -2.04
CA VAL A 78 20.05 -5.76 -1.69
C VAL A 78 20.22 -6.20 -0.23
N PHE A 79 19.49 -5.58 0.69
CA PHE A 79 19.50 -5.96 2.10
C PHE A 79 19.16 -7.44 2.27
N LEU A 80 18.07 -7.91 1.66
CA LEU A 80 17.63 -9.31 1.77
C LEU A 80 18.67 -10.27 1.17
N HIS A 81 19.28 -9.93 0.04
CA HIS A 81 20.34 -10.73 -0.57
C HIS A 81 21.54 -10.90 0.38
N TYR A 82 22.04 -9.79 0.96
CA TYR A 82 23.16 -9.86 1.90
C TYR A 82 22.79 -10.57 3.19
N PHE A 83 21.59 -10.32 3.72
CA PHE A 83 21.08 -10.95 4.92
C PHE A 83 21.00 -12.47 4.76
N LEU A 84 20.40 -12.96 3.68
CA LEU A 84 20.23 -14.41 3.46
C LEU A 84 21.55 -15.13 3.20
N LEU A 85 22.53 -14.49 2.55
CA LEU A 85 23.78 -15.16 2.17
C LEU A 85 24.90 -15.05 3.20
N ASN A 86 24.91 -14.01 4.05
CA ASN A 86 26.08 -13.69 4.88
C ASN A 86 25.77 -13.56 6.38
N TYR A 87 24.50 -13.52 6.78
CA TYR A 87 24.15 -13.46 8.20
C TYR A 87 24.43 -14.80 8.88
N ARG A 88 25.21 -14.78 9.96
CA ARG A 88 25.59 -15.95 10.78
C ARG A 88 25.16 -15.74 12.22
#